data_AF-A0A3A8EGV4-F1
#
_entry.id   AF-A0A3A8EGV4-F1
#
_cell.length_a   1.000
_cell.length_b   1.000
_cell.length_c   1.000
_cell.angle_alpha   90.00
_cell.angle_beta   90.00
_cell.angle_gamma   90.00
#
_symmetry.space_group_name_H-M   'P 1'
#
loop_
_entity.id
_entity.type
_entity.pdbx_description
1 polymer ?
#
loop_
_entity_poly.entity_id
_entity_poly.type
_entity_poly.pdbx_seq_one_letter_code
_entity_poly.pdbx_strand_id
1 'polypeptide(L)'
;MIYIDEEKKKEIDSLQFVALTRRQFKLALLENDLLNTVEQSIAAIEDPVLKTRIEIEYNESEKFERTNDSVQYMLSILNLTDDQVDEMWRYAMTL
;
A
#
# COMPACT_ATOMS: atom_id res chain seq x y z
N MET A 1 -24.60 -12.55 21.25
CA MET A 1 -23.32 -11.92 20.88
C MET A 1 -23.29 -11.91 19.36
N ILE A 2 -23.46 -10.76 18.71
CA ILE A 2 -23.30 -10.68 17.25
C ILE A 2 -21.79 -10.76 17.02
N TYR A 3 -21.30 -11.88 16.50
CA TYR A 3 -19.95 -11.94 15.95
C TYR A 3 -19.96 -11.03 14.74
N ILE A 4 -19.48 -9.79 14.92
CA ILE A 4 -19.01 -9.02 13.78
C ILE A 4 -17.77 -9.78 13.33
N ASP A 5 -17.89 -10.40 12.16
CA ASP A 5 -16.79 -11.07 11.48
C ASP A 5 -15.60 -10.11 11.44
N GLU A 6 -14.49 -10.47 12.10
CA GLU A 6 -13.33 -9.57 12.27
C GLU A 6 -12.80 -9.09 10.92
N GLU A 7 -12.96 -9.90 9.88
CA GLU A 7 -12.63 -9.60 8.49
C GLU A 7 -13.49 -8.46 7.93
N LYS A 8 -14.81 -8.48 8.16
CA LYS A 8 -15.71 -7.39 7.75
C LYS A 8 -15.45 -6.09 8.50
N LYS A 9 -15.03 -6.18 9.77
CA LYS A 9 -14.66 -4.99 10.55
C LYS A 9 -13.40 -4.34 9.98
N LYS A 10 -12.37 -5.14 9.68
CA LYS A 10 -11.14 -4.66 9.03
C LYS A 10 -11.42 -4.05 7.66
N GLU A 11 -12.29 -4.65 6.87
CA GLU A 11 -12.68 -4.11 5.57
C GLU A 11 -13.33 -2.72 5.72
N ILE A 12 -14.26 -2.56 6.67
CA ILE A 12 -14.89 -1.26 6.98
C ILE A 12 -13.88 -0.24 7.52
N ASP A 13 -12.97 -0.64 8.41
CA ASP A 13 -11.93 0.23 8.93
C ASP A 13 -10.96 0.67 7.82
N SER A 14 -10.71 -0.20 6.83
CA SER A 14 -9.86 0.12 5.67
C SER A 14 -10.45 1.21 4.77
N LEU A 15 -11.78 1.31 4.71
CA LEU A 15 -12.50 2.35 3.95
C LEU A 15 -12.38 3.74 4.58
N GLN A 16 -11.90 3.85 5.82
CA GLN A 16 -11.66 5.15 6.47
C GLN A 16 -10.34 5.80 6.03
N PHE A 17 -9.46 5.05 5.37
CA PHE A 17 -8.21 5.58 4.87
C PHE A 17 -8.42 6.39 3.60
N VAL A 18 -8.16 7.70 3.71
CA VAL A 18 -8.16 8.57 2.53
C VAL A 18 -6.98 8.23 1.62
N ALA A 19 -7.15 8.50 0.32
CA ALA A 19 -6.10 8.32 -0.66
C ALA A 19 -4.88 9.21 -0.34
N LEU A 20 -3.70 8.61 -0.30
CA LEU A 20 -2.44 9.33 -0.12
C LEU A 20 -2.04 9.99 -1.43
N THR A 21 -1.43 11.16 -1.37
CA THR A 21 -0.69 11.70 -2.51
C THR A 21 0.57 10.85 -2.77
N ARG A 22 1.10 10.91 -4.00
CA ARG A 22 2.40 10.28 -4.33
C ARG A 22 3.51 10.65 -3.33
N ARG A 23 3.56 11.92 -2.92
CA ARG A 23 4.55 12.39 -1.94
C ARG A 23 4.37 11.72 -0.58
N GLN A 24 3.16 11.71 -0.04
CA GLN A 24 2.84 11.08 1.25
C GLN A 24 3.20 9.59 1.26
N PHE A 25 2.80 8.87 0.20
CA PHE A 25 3.11 7.45 0.05
C PHE A 25 4.62 7.18 0.02
N LYS A 26 5.37 7.90 -0.84
CA LYS A 26 6.82 7.70 -0.95
C LYS A 26 7.59 8.13 0.30
N LEU A 27 7.17 9.20 0.99
CA LEU A 27 7.81 9.60 2.25
C LEU A 27 7.55 8.59 3.37
N ALA A 28 6.32 8.08 3.49
CA ALA A 28 6.03 7.05 4.48
C ALA A 28 6.86 5.77 4.24
N LEU A 29 7.01 5.35 2.98
CA LEU A 29 7.92 4.25 2.63
C LEU A 29 9.37 4.57 2.96
N LEU A 30 9.84 5.78 2.68
CA LEU A 30 11.21 6.21 2.96
C LEU A 30 11.51 6.16 4.46
N GLU A 31 10.61 6.70 5.28
CA GLU A 31 10.79 6.81 6.73
C GLU A 31 10.65 5.49 7.46
N ASN A 32 10.09 4.47 6.80
CA ASN A 32 10.05 3.09 7.28
C ASN A 32 11.16 2.21 6.68
N ASP A 33 12.14 2.78 5.97
CA ASP A 33 13.22 2.06 5.25
C ASP A 33 12.69 1.07 4.18
N LEU A 34 11.49 1.30 3.65
CA LEU A 34 10.80 0.45 2.67
C LEU A 34 10.87 0.96 1.24
N LEU A 35 11.26 2.22 1.01
CA LEU A 35 11.24 2.79 -0.35
C LEU A 35 12.14 2.02 -1.32
N ASN A 36 13.38 1.75 -0.94
CA ASN A 36 14.28 0.95 -1.77
C ASN A 36 13.77 -0.49 -1.92
N THR A 37 13.16 -1.04 -0.87
CA THR A 37 12.62 -2.40 -0.87
C THR A 37 11.46 -2.54 -1.85
N VAL A 38 10.51 -1.60 -1.87
CA VAL A 38 9.38 -1.67 -2.82
C VAL A 38 9.88 -1.58 -4.26
N GLU A 39 10.84 -0.70 -4.54
CA GLU A 39 11.39 -0.51 -5.89
C GLU A 39 12.15 -1.75 -6.37
N GLN A 40 12.92 -2.38 -5.49
CA GLN A 40 13.60 -3.64 -5.79
C GLN A 40 12.61 -4.79 -5.99
N SER A 41 11.58 -4.89 -5.15
CA SER A 41 10.55 -5.93 -5.29
C SER A 41 9.75 -5.77 -6.58
N ILE A 42 9.39 -4.54 -6.98
CA ILE A 42 8.76 -4.27 -8.28
C ILE A 42 9.69 -4.68 -9.42
N ALA A 43 10.97 -4.32 -9.35
CA ALA A 43 11.95 -4.66 -10.38
C ALA A 43 12.16 -6.19 -10.52
N ALA A 44 11.94 -6.94 -9.44
CA ALA A 44 12.10 -8.40 -9.38
C ALA A 44 10.84 -9.19 -9.83
N ILE A 45 9.72 -8.53 -10.16
CA ILE A 45 8.51 -9.21 -10.66
C ILE A 45 8.86 -9.97 -11.96
N GLU A 46 8.62 -11.29 -11.98
CA GLU A 46 8.97 -12.17 -13.10
C GLU A 46 8.05 -11.99 -14.32
N ASP A 47 6.74 -11.80 -14.10
CA ASP A 47 5.79 -11.55 -15.18
C ASP A 47 6.00 -10.13 -15.74
N PRO A 48 6.43 -9.99 -17.00
CA PRO A 48 6.77 -8.68 -17.57
C PRO A 48 5.55 -7.76 -17.73
N VAL A 49 4.35 -8.32 -17.94
CA VAL A 49 3.11 -7.54 -18.08
C VAL A 49 2.68 -7.01 -16.72
N LEU A 50 2.71 -7.87 -15.69
CA LEU A 50 2.42 -7.45 -14.32
C LEU A 50 3.43 -6.42 -13.84
N LYS A 51 4.72 -6.67 -14.05
CA LYS A 51 5.80 -5.72 -13.72
C LYS A 51 5.54 -4.36 -14.31
N THR A 52 5.33 -4.30 -15.63
CA THR A 52 5.07 -3.03 -16.34
C THR A 52 3.85 -2.32 -15.79
N ARG A 53 2.77 -3.05 -15.46
CA ARG A 53 1.57 -2.46 -14.84
C ARG A 53 1.90 -1.83 -13.49
N ILE A 54 2.56 -2.56 -12.59
CA ILE A 54 2.89 -2.06 -11.25
C ILE A 54 3.87 -0.89 -11.32
N GLU A 55 4.84 -0.91 -12.24
CA GLU A 55 5.74 0.22 -12.50
C GLU A 55 4.98 1.47 -12.94
N ILE A 56 4.01 1.35 -13.85
CA ILE A 56 3.17 2.47 -14.28
C ILE A 56 2.37 3.01 -13.09
N GLU A 57 1.69 2.15 -12.33
CA GLU A 57 0.87 2.55 -11.20
C GLU A 57 1.70 3.21 -10.09
N TYR A 58 2.89 2.68 -9.77
CA TYR A 58 3.79 3.26 -8.77
C TYR A 58 4.37 4.61 -9.20
N ASN A 59 4.69 4.78 -10.49
CA ASN A 59 5.35 5.99 -10.99
C ASN A 59 4.38 7.10 -11.40
N GLU A 60 3.22 6.74 -11.94
CA GLU A 60 2.31 7.70 -12.59
C GLU A 60 1.10 8.05 -11.73
N SER A 61 0.73 7.23 -10.74
CA SER A 61 -0.40 7.57 -9.87
C SER A 61 -0.15 8.84 -9.06
N GLU A 62 -1.11 9.77 -9.12
CA GLU A 62 -1.13 10.98 -8.29
C GLU A 62 -1.68 10.67 -6.88
N LYS A 63 -2.56 9.65 -6.82
CA LYS A 63 -3.27 9.19 -5.64
C LYS A 63 -3.10 7.68 -5.46
N PHE A 64 -2.81 7.28 -4.24
CA PHE A 64 -2.67 5.89 -3.81
C PHE A 64 -3.84 5.59 -2.88
N GLU A 65 -4.76 4.76 -3.33
CA GLU A 65 -5.90 4.30 -2.54
C GLU A 65 -5.55 2.98 -1.89
N ARG A 66 -5.85 2.84 -0.59
CA ARG A 66 -5.50 1.62 0.14
C ARG A 66 -6.15 0.38 -0.47
N THR A 67 -7.35 0.52 -1.01
CA THR A 67 -8.13 -0.57 -1.62
C THR A 67 -7.80 -0.82 -3.10
N ASN A 68 -6.88 -0.06 -3.71
CA ASN A 68 -6.50 -0.28 -5.09
C ASN A 68 -5.64 -1.56 -5.23
N ASP A 69 -5.96 -2.40 -6.21
CA ASP A 69 -5.29 -3.70 -6.42
C ASP A 69 -3.76 -3.59 -6.57
N SER A 70 -3.28 -2.57 -7.29
CA SER A 70 -1.84 -2.35 -7.49
C SER A 70 -1.15 -1.92 -6.19
N VAL A 71 -1.84 -1.12 -5.37
CA VAL A 71 -1.35 -0.72 -4.04
C VAL A 71 -1.31 -1.92 -3.10
N GLN A 72 -2.39 -2.72 -3.04
CA GLN A 72 -2.44 -3.95 -2.25
C GLN A 72 -1.33 -4.92 -2.67
N TYR A 73 -1.12 -5.08 -3.97
CA TYR A 73 -0.01 -5.86 -4.49
C TYR A 73 1.35 -5.35 -3.99
N MET A 74 1.64 -4.05 -4.14
CA MET A 74 2.88 -3.44 -3.66
C MET A 74 3.07 -3.57 -2.14
N LEU A 75 2.01 -3.55 -1.36
CA LEU A 75 2.11 -3.73 0.10
C LEU A 75 2.33 -5.21 0.45
N SER A 76 1.71 -6.14 -0.28
CA SER A 76 1.89 -7.58 -0.06
C SER A 76 3.33 -8.05 -0.28
N ILE A 77 4.04 -7.47 -1.27
CA ILE A 77 5.44 -7.80 -1.57
C ILE A 77 6.44 -7.25 -0.53
N LEU A 78 5.99 -6.34 0.35
CA LEU A 78 6.80 -5.79 1.43
C LEU A 78 6.76 -6.65 2.71
N ASN A 79 6.02 -7.76 2.71
CA ASN A 79 5.87 -8.67 3.85
C ASN A 79 5.46 -7.95 5.15
N LEU A 80 4.66 -6.88 5.04
CA LEU A 80 4.08 -6.20 6.18
C LEU A 80 2.80 -6.91 6.63
N THR A 81 2.55 -6.91 7.93
CA THR A 81 1.24 -7.27 8.47
C THR A 81 0.21 -6.17 8.19
N ASP A 82 -1.07 -6.50 8.17
CA ASP A 82 -2.15 -5.50 8.00
C ASP A 82 -2.03 -4.35 8.98
N ASP A 83 -1.68 -4.63 10.24
CA ASP A 83 -1.59 -3.64 11.31
C ASP A 83 -0.43 -2.66 11.06
N GLN A 84 0.69 -3.14 10.53
CA GLN A 84 1.82 -2.31 10.11
C GLN A 84 1.47 -1.45 8.90
N VAL A 85 0.74 -2.01 7.92
CA VAL A 85 0.23 -1.24 6.78
C VAL A 85 -0.70 -0.14 7.25
N ASP A 86 -1.62 -0.47 8.15
CA ASP A 86 -2.55 0.44 8.81
C ASP A 86 -1.84 1.61 9.52
N GLU A 87 -0.81 1.30 10.31
CA GLU A 87 -0.02 2.30 11.03
C GLU A 87 0.76 3.21 10.08
N MET A 88 1.44 2.63 9.09
CA MET A 88 2.14 3.37 8.05
C MET A 88 1.18 4.31 7.30
N TRP A 89 -0.03 3.85 7.00
CA TRP A 89 -1.02 4.64 6.28
C TRP A 89 -1.57 5.79 7.13
N ARG A 90 -1.89 5.54 8.41
CA ARG A 90 -2.29 6.60 9.36
C ARG A 90 -1.22 7.67 9.47
N TYR A 91 0.04 7.25 9.56
CA TYR A 91 1.18 8.16 9.60
C TYR A 91 1.29 8.98 8.31
N ALA A 92 1.25 8.32 7.15
CA ALA A 92 1.36 8.95 5.84
C ALA A 92 0.30 10.04 5.60
N MET A 93 -0.91 9.88 6.13
CA MET A 93 -1.98 10.89 6.04
C MET A 93 -1.64 12.22 6.75
N THR A 94 -0.64 12.22 7.64
CA THR A 94 -0.19 13.42 8.37
C THR A 94 0.93 14.20 7.66
N LEU A 95 1.52 13.62 6.59
CA LEU A 95 2.64 14.18 5.82
C LEU A 95 2.20 15.12 4.69
#